data_AF-I3RFL3-F1
#
_entry.id   AF-I3RFL3-F1
#
_cell.length_a   1.000
_cell.length_b   1.000
_cell.length_c   1.000
_cell.angle_alpha   90.00
_cell.angle_beta   90.00
_cell.angle_gamma   90.00
#
_symmetry.space_group_name_H-M   'P 1'
#
loop_
_entity.id
_entity.type
_entity.pdbx_description
1 polymer ?
#
loop_
_entity_poly.entity_id
_entity_poly.type
_entity_poly.pdbx_seq_one_letter_code
_entity_poly.pdbx_strand_id
1 'polypeptide(L)'
;MVLSPIYDPKIMAILGIFIAVHVSLVNVPFTNIDLFHKEWRNADMISHFLGGLTLWLMVAKILHSYGFSPRRVLVYSIVVFYILAVGWEVAEKLTEGEISFITETLENKVRDLIMDSFGMIFGIILIKRRKITSFQLS
;
A
#
# COMPACT_ATOMS: atom_id res chain seq x y z
N MET A 1 5.11 -12.29 21.31
CA MET A 1 5.81 -12.77 20.09
C MET A 1 6.22 -11.52 19.32
N VAL A 2 7.51 -11.27 19.09
CA VAL A 2 8.02 -9.97 18.56
C VAL A 2 7.38 -9.57 17.23
N LEU A 3 6.91 -10.54 16.44
CA LEU A 3 6.26 -10.32 15.15
C LEU A 3 4.73 -10.22 15.21
N SER A 4 4.08 -10.43 16.36
CA SER A 4 2.62 -10.42 16.46
C SER A 4 1.91 -9.17 15.92
N PRO A 5 2.51 -7.96 15.92
CA PRO A 5 1.87 -6.80 15.29
C PRO A 5 1.74 -6.92 13.76
N ILE A 6 2.63 -7.69 13.12
CA ILE A 6 2.65 -7.88 11.67
C ILE A 6 1.64 -8.95 11.26
N TYR A 7 1.48 -10.00 12.07
CA TYR A 7 0.64 -11.16 11.77
C TYR A 7 -0.82 -11.04 12.25
N ASP A 8 -1.41 -9.85 12.20
CA ASP A 8 -2.82 -9.69 12.49
C ASP A 8 -3.68 -10.37 11.40
N PRO A 9 -4.55 -11.36 11.71
CA PRO A 9 -5.24 -12.12 10.67
C PRO A 9 -6.07 -11.27 9.69
N LYS A 10 -6.65 -10.16 10.17
CA LYS A 10 -7.44 -9.26 9.32
C LYS A 10 -6.56 -8.46 8.38
N ILE A 11 -5.41 -7.96 8.87
CA ILE A 11 -4.44 -7.25 8.03
C ILE A 11 -3.80 -8.21 7.04
N MET A 12 -3.46 -9.44 7.46
CA MET A 12 -2.90 -10.46 6.58
C MET A 12 -3.89 -10.92 5.50
N ALA A 13 -5.19 -10.93 5.80
CA ALA A 13 -6.21 -11.19 4.78
C ALA A 13 -6.24 -10.07 3.71
N ILE A 14 -6.15 -8.80 4.13
CA ILE A 14 -6.08 -7.65 3.20
C ILE A 14 -4.77 -7.70 2.39
N LEU A 15 -3.64 -8.03 3.03
CA LEU A 15 -2.36 -8.26 2.35
C LEU A 15 -2.47 -9.38 1.31
N GLY A 16 -3.14 -10.49 1.65
CA GLY A 16 -3.36 -11.59 0.71
C GLY A 16 -4.17 -11.16 -0.51
N ILE A 17 -5.22 -10.35 -0.32
CA ILE A 17 -6.00 -9.75 -1.41
C ILE A 17 -5.11 -8.83 -2.24
N PHE A 18 -4.33 -7.95 -1.60
CA PHE A 18 -3.41 -7.05 -2.28
C PHE A 18 -2.40 -7.84 -3.13
N ILE A 19 -1.71 -8.84 -2.58
CA ILE A 19 -0.75 -9.66 -3.32
C ILE A 19 -1.44 -10.39 -4.47
N ALA A 20 -2.61 -10.99 -4.24
CA ALA A 20 -3.36 -11.67 -5.29
C ALA A 20 -3.70 -10.72 -6.44
N VAL A 21 -4.18 -9.51 -6.14
CA VAL A 21 -4.51 -8.50 -7.14
C VAL A 21 -3.25 -7.99 -7.83
N HIS A 22 -2.23 -7.57 -7.07
CA HIS A 22 -0.97 -7.04 -7.59
C HIS A 22 -0.30 -8.07 -8.51
N VAL A 23 -0.08 -9.31 -8.06
CA VAL A 23 0.57 -10.35 -8.87
C VAL A 23 -0.29 -10.77 -10.07
N SER A 24 -1.62 -10.90 -9.91
CA SER A 24 -2.48 -11.29 -11.03
C SER A 24 -2.60 -10.22 -12.11
N LEU A 25 -2.55 -8.94 -11.71
CA LEU A 25 -2.55 -7.83 -12.64
C LEU A 25 -1.13 -7.61 -13.22
N VAL A 26 -0.07 -7.83 -12.45
CA VAL A 26 1.36 -7.87 -12.87
C VAL A 26 1.67 -9.21 -13.56
N ASN A 27 0.78 -9.73 -14.43
CA ASN A 27 1.03 -10.97 -15.19
C ASN A 27 2.09 -10.80 -16.33
N VAL A 28 3.09 -9.98 -16.04
CA VAL A 28 4.18 -9.49 -16.86
C VAL A 28 5.21 -10.58 -17.22
N PRO A 29 5.64 -11.50 -16.32
CA PRO A 29 6.75 -12.38 -16.69
C PRO A 29 6.35 -13.51 -17.65
N PHE A 30 5.05 -13.75 -17.85
CA PHE A 30 4.58 -14.84 -18.71
C PHE A 30 4.20 -14.40 -20.13
N THR A 31 4.05 -13.08 -20.38
CA THR A 31 3.47 -12.60 -21.63
C THR A 31 4.32 -11.57 -22.38
N ASN A 32 5.36 -10.98 -21.78
CA ASN A 32 6.11 -9.83 -22.36
C ASN A 32 5.20 -8.66 -22.78
N ILE A 33 4.00 -8.58 -22.21
CA ILE A 33 3.01 -7.53 -22.48
C ILE A 33 2.82 -6.74 -21.20
N ASP A 34 2.95 -5.42 -21.31
CA ASP A 34 2.64 -4.48 -20.24
C ASP A 34 1.10 -4.33 -20.10
N LEU A 35 0.49 -5.32 -19.44
CA LEU A 35 -0.93 -5.26 -19.12
C LEU A 35 -1.25 -4.12 -18.14
N PHE A 36 -0.26 -3.69 -17.36
CA PHE A 36 -0.43 -2.82 -16.20
C PHE A 36 -0.56 -1.34 -16.58
N HIS A 37 0.34 -0.85 -17.43
CA HIS A 37 0.37 0.55 -17.84
C HIS A 37 -0.16 0.77 -19.26
N LYS A 38 -0.10 -0.26 -20.11
CA LYS A 38 -0.38 -0.11 -21.55
C LYS A 38 -1.73 -0.71 -21.97
N GLU A 39 -2.00 -1.99 -21.70
CA GLU A 39 -3.23 -2.65 -22.21
C GLU A 39 -4.46 -2.41 -21.32
N TRP A 40 -4.33 -2.51 -19.99
CA TRP A 40 -5.43 -2.29 -19.04
C TRP A 40 -5.25 -0.97 -18.29
N ARG A 41 -4.82 0.08 -19.01
CA ARG A 41 -4.68 1.48 -18.53
C ARG A 41 -5.46 1.71 -17.23
N ASN A 42 -4.75 1.98 -16.13
CA ASN A 42 -5.26 2.22 -14.78
C ASN A 42 -5.49 0.98 -13.89
N ALA A 43 -5.10 -0.23 -14.31
CA ALA A 43 -5.15 -1.42 -13.45
C ALA A 43 -4.20 -1.30 -12.24
N ASP A 44 -3.09 -0.57 -12.42
CA ASP A 44 -2.15 -0.15 -11.37
C ASP A 44 -2.82 0.61 -10.22
N MET A 45 -3.83 1.44 -10.52
CA MET A 45 -4.55 2.23 -9.51
C MET A 45 -5.20 1.37 -8.43
N ILE A 46 -5.75 0.20 -8.80
CA ILE A 46 -6.37 -0.73 -7.85
C ILE A 46 -5.29 -1.34 -6.95
N SER A 47 -4.14 -1.68 -7.54
CA SER A 47 -2.99 -2.16 -6.82
C SER A 47 -2.48 -1.13 -5.81
N HIS A 48 -2.25 0.12 -6.22
CA HIS A 48 -1.83 1.21 -5.32
C HIS A 48 -2.86 1.49 -4.22
N PHE A 49 -4.16 1.51 -4.55
CA PHE A 49 -5.18 1.65 -3.51
C PHE A 49 -5.09 0.56 -2.44
N LEU A 50 -4.97 -0.71 -2.84
CA LEU A 50 -4.87 -1.83 -1.92
C LEU A 50 -3.52 -1.87 -1.19
N GLY A 51 -2.44 -1.47 -1.87
CA GLY A 51 -1.09 -1.32 -1.33
C GLY A 51 -1.07 -0.26 -0.22
N GLY A 52 -1.56 0.95 -0.51
CA GLY A 52 -1.66 2.04 0.44
C GLY A 52 -2.52 1.69 1.67
N LEU A 53 -3.66 1.02 1.46
CA LEU A 53 -4.50 0.52 2.57
C LEU A 53 -3.71 -0.46 3.46
N THR A 54 -3.06 -1.44 2.85
CA THR A 54 -2.31 -2.49 3.57
C THR A 54 -1.14 -1.90 4.33
N LEU A 55 -0.34 -1.07 3.67
CA LEU A 55 0.83 -0.40 4.23
C LEU A 55 0.45 0.42 5.45
N TRP A 56 -0.58 1.26 5.34
CA TRP A 56 -1.01 2.08 6.46
C TRP A 56 -1.52 1.25 7.65
N LEU A 57 -2.32 0.20 7.40
CA LEU A 57 -2.82 -0.69 8.45
C LEU A 57 -1.67 -1.37 9.22
N MET A 58 -0.65 -1.86 8.51
CA MET A 58 0.53 -2.45 9.13
C MET A 58 1.30 -1.44 9.97
N VAL A 59 1.63 -0.28 9.40
CA VAL A 59 2.36 0.78 10.11
C VAL A 59 1.60 1.21 11.37
N ALA A 60 0.30 1.47 11.25
CA ALA A 60 -0.53 1.89 12.38
C ALA A 60 -0.63 0.80 13.46
N LYS A 61 -0.74 -0.47 13.09
CA LYS A 61 -0.74 -1.61 14.03
C LYS A 61 0.59 -1.76 14.76
N ILE A 62 1.71 -1.62 14.04
CA ILE A 62 3.05 -1.65 14.61
C ILE A 62 3.22 -0.52 15.62
N LEU A 63 2.90 0.72 15.24
CA LEU A 63 2.97 1.87 16.15
C LEU A 63 2.07 1.70 17.38
N HIS A 64 0.84 1.22 17.19
CA HIS A 64 -0.05 0.92 18.32
C HIS A 64 0.54 -0.15 19.25
N SER A 65 1.20 -1.18 18.72
CA SER A 65 1.82 -2.23 19.52
C SER A 65 3.00 -1.75 20.38
N TYR A 66 3.65 -0.65 19.99
CA TYR A 66 4.67 0.03 20.78
C TYR A 66 4.08 0.94 21.89
N GLY A 67 2.75 0.95 22.07
CA GLY A 67 2.09 1.68 23.15
C GLY A 67 1.93 3.18 22.90
N PHE A 68 2.08 3.64 21.65
CA PHE A 68 1.79 5.03 21.32
C PHE A 68 0.30 5.36 21.50
N SER A 69 0.00 6.57 21.96
CA SER A 69 -1.38 7.03 22.07
C SER A 69 -2.06 7.13 20.69
N PRO A 70 -3.39 7.00 20.60
CA PRO A 70 -4.10 7.01 19.33
C PRO A 70 -3.81 8.22 18.43
N ARG A 71 -3.65 9.41 19.04
CA ARG A 71 -3.24 10.63 18.32
C ARG A 71 -1.83 10.50 17.73
N ARG A 72 -0.88 9.93 18.48
CA ARG A 72 0.50 9.71 18.01
C ARG A 72 0.54 8.63 16.93
N VAL A 73 -0.20 7.53 17.09
CA VAL A 73 -0.32 6.50 16.05
C VAL A 73 -0.86 7.10 14.76
N LEU A 74 -1.92 7.91 14.81
CA LEU A 74 -2.47 8.55 13.61
C LEU A 74 -1.43 9.47 12.92
N VAL A 75 -0.80 10.38 13.66
CA VAL A 75 0.16 11.34 13.08
C VAL A 75 1.39 10.62 12.54
N TYR A 76 1.99 9.73 13.33
CA TYR A 76 3.22 9.05 12.93
C TYR A 76 2.97 8.03 11.81
N SER A 77 1.81 7.36 11.79
CA SER A 77 1.49 6.45 10.68
C SER A 77 1.36 7.18 9.35
N ILE A 78 0.79 8.39 9.32
CA ILE A 78 0.71 9.21 8.10
C ILE A 78 2.10 9.63 7.62
N VAL A 79 2.98 10.05 8.54
CA VAL A 79 4.35 10.45 8.18
C VAL A 79 5.15 9.26 7.63
N VAL A 80 5.16 8.14 8.36
CA VAL A 80 5.86 6.92 7.94
C VAL A 80 5.29 6.39 6.63
N PHE A 81 3.96 6.45 6.46
CA PHE A 81 3.29 6.07 5.23
C PHE A 81 3.84 6.83 4.02
N TYR A 82 3.90 8.17 4.08
CA TYR A 82 4.41 8.95 2.94
C TYR A 82 5.90 8.75 2.69
N ILE A 83 6.71 8.54 3.74
CA ILE A 83 8.12 8.19 3.56
C ILE A 83 8.25 6.89 2.76
N LEU A 84 7.45 5.88 3.10
CA LEU A 84 7.49 4.58 2.43
C LEU A 84 6.88 4.62 1.03
N ALA A 85 5.73 5.27 0.85
CA ALA A 85 5.07 5.39 -0.46
C ALA A 85 5.93 6.17 -1.46
N VAL A 86 6.44 7.36 -1.08
CA VAL A 86 7.34 8.12 -1.95
C VAL A 86 8.67 7.39 -2.16
N GLY A 87 9.20 6.75 -1.12
CA GLY A 87 10.42 5.96 -1.22
C GLY A 87 10.28 4.79 -2.20
N TRP A 88 9.11 4.15 -2.23
CA TRP A 88 8.78 3.09 -3.18
C TRP A 88 8.78 3.61 -4.62
N GLU A 89 8.04 4.67 -4.92
CA GLU A 89 7.98 5.26 -6.27
C GLU A 89 9.34 5.71 -6.80
N VAL A 90 10.17 6.27 -5.91
CA VAL A 90 11.55 6.66 -6.25
C VAL A 90 12.41 5.43 -6.54
N ALA A 91 12.33 4.39 -5.70
CA ALA A 91 13.09 3.16 -5.91
C ALA A 91 12.70 2.49 -7.23
N GLU A 92 11.40 2.39 -7.52
CA GLU A 92 10.89 1.82 -8.76
C GLU A 92 11.39 2.60 -9.99
N LYS A 93 11.32 3.94 -9.94
CA LYS A 93 11.82 4.79 -11.02
C LYS A 93 13.33 4.62 -11.27
N LEU A 94 14.11 4.40 -10.22
CA LEU A 94 15.56 4.15 -10.34
C LEU A 94 15.86 2.77 -10.94
N THR A 95 14.98 1.78 -10.75
CA THR A 95 15.13 0.42 -11.29
C THR A 95 14.53 0.22 -12.68
N GLU A 96 13.76 1.18 -13.19
CA GLU A 96 13.13 1.15 -14.52
C GLU A 96 14.14 0.89 -15.66
N GLY A 97 15.40 1.32 -15.50
CA GLY A 97 16.48 1.07 -16.47
C GLY A 97 16.83 -0.42 -16.68
N GLU A 98 16.37 -1.32 -15.82
CA GLU A 98 16.57 -2.78 -15.96
C GLU A 98 15.43 -3.47 -16.74
N ILE A 99 14.30 -2.78 -16.99
CA ILE A 99 13.10 -3.34 -17.62
C ILE A 99 12.70 -2.47 -18.81
N SER A 100 13.27 -2.77 -19.98
CA SER A 100 13.20 -1.94 -21.19
C SER A 100 11.81 -1.71 -21.80
N PHE A 101 10.74 -2.31 -21.26
CA PHE A 101 9.38 -2.25 -21.77
C PHE A 101 8.39 -1.52 -20.85
N ILE A 102 8.81 -1.09 -19.65
CA ILE A 102 8.01 -0.27 -18.74
C ILE A 102 8.56 1.16 -18.82
N THR A 103 7.80 2.08 -19.41
CA THR A 103 8.12 3.51 -19.37
C THR A 103 7.02 4.23 -18.59
N GLU A 104 7.29 4.53 -17.34
CA GLU A 104 6.40 5.23 -16.44
C GLU A 104 6.70 6.73 -16.40
N THR A 105 5.68 7.53 -16.69
CA THR A 105 5.78 8.97 -16.62
C THR A 105 5.74 9.45 -15.17
N LEU A 106 6.24 10.66 -14.93
CA LEU A 106 6.07 11.31 -13.62
C LEU A 106 4.58 11.46 -13.23
N GLU A 107 3.70 11.61 -14.23
CA GLU A 107 2.26 11.67 -14.02
C GLU A 107 1.68 10.38 -13.45
N ASN A 108 2.13 9.21 -13.95
CA ASN A 108 1.73 7.91 -13.38
C ASN A 108 2.14 7.82 -11.90
N LYS A 109 3.41 8.13 -11.60
CA LYS A 109 3.93 8.15 -10.22
C LYS A 109 3.13 9.05 -9.26
N VAL A 110 2.67 10.21 -9.75
CA VAL A 110 1.80 11.09 -8.95
C VAL A 110 0.42 10.46 -8.75
N ARG A 111 -0.17 9.84 -9.76
CA ARG A 111 -1.44 9.11 -9.66
C ARG A 111 -1.33 7.96 -8.66
N ASP A 112 -0.22 7.24 -8.67
CA ASP A 112 0.05 6.10 -7.79
C ASP A 112 0.07 6.54 -6.33
N LEU A 113 0.78 7.63 -6.02
CA LEU A 113 0.75 8.25 -4.68
C LEU A 113 -0.64 8.75 -4.27
N ILE A 114 -1.45 9.25 -5.20
CA ILE A 114 -2.84 9.63 -4.92
C ILE A 114 -3.67 8.40 -4.55
N MET A 115 -3.51 7.30 -5.29
CA MET A 115 -4.24 6.06 -5.04
C MET A 115 -3.81 5.40 -3.72
N ASP A 116 -2.51 5.39 -3.42
CA ASP A 116 -1.97 5.00 -2.12
C ASP A 116 -2.62 5.82 -1.00
N SER A 117 -2.68 7.15 -1.16
CA SER A 117 -3.29 8.05 -0.20
C SER A 117 -4.77 7.74 0.03
N PHE A 118 -5.53 7.42 -1.01
CA PHE A 118 -6.91 6.96 -0.88
C PHE A 118 -7.03 5.65 -0.10
N GLY A 119 -6.11 4.71 -0.33
CA GLY A 119 -6.01 3.46 0.45
C GLY A 119 -5.79 3.74 1.94
N MET A 120 -4.83 4.60 2.28
CA MET A 120 -4.59 5.04 3.65
C MET A 120 -5.83 5.68 4.28
N ILE A 121 -6.46 6.65 3.60
CA ILE A 121 -7.65 7.35 4.11
C ILE A 121 -8.78 6.35 4.37
N PHE A 122 -8.98 5.39 3.48
CA PHE A 122 -9.96 4.32 3.66
C PHE A 122 -9.64 3.48 4.91
N GLY A 123 -8.38 3.13 5.14
CA GLY A 123 -7.91 2.46 6.35
C GLY A 123 -8.25 3.24 7.63
N ILE A 124 -7.98 4.55 7.64
CA ILE A 124 -8.32 5.44 8.75
C ILE A 124 -9.82 5.40 9.04
N ILE A 125 -10.65 5.49 8.00
CA ILE A 125 -12.12 5.43 8.11
C ILE A 125 -12.57 4.08 8.69
N LEU A 126 -12.00 2.96 8.22
CA LEU A 126 -12.34 1.62 8.71
C LEU A 126 -12.08 1.47 10.21
N ILE A 127 -10.95 1.98 10.70
CA ILE A 127 -10.60 1.93 12.12
C ILE A 127 -11.50 2.84 12.95
N LYS A 128 -11.74 4.08 12.50
CA LYS A 128 -12.65 5.00 13.20
C LYS A 128 -14.07 4.44 13.31
N ARG A 129 -14.53 3.70 12.29
CA ARG A 129 -15.84 3.02 12.28
C ARG A 129 -15.83 1.67 13.00
N ARG A 130 -14.74 1.28 13.67
CA ARG A 130 -14.55 0.00 14.38
C ARG A 130 -14.81 -1.24 13.51
N LYS A 131 -14.69 -1.13 12.18
CA LYS A 131 -14.87 -2.26 11.25
C LYS A 131 -13.69 -3.22 11.31
N ILE A 132 -12.51 -2.71 11.64
CA ILE A 132 -11.34 -3.51 11.98
C ILE A 132 -11.17 -3.43 13.50
N THR A 133 -11.43 -4.55 14.18
CA THR A 133 -11.37 -4.63 15.66
C THR A 133 -9.99 -4.98 16.19
N SER A 134 -9.02 -5.27 15.33
CA SER A 134 -7.70 -5.73 15.74
C SER A 134 -6.86 -4.66 16.46
N PHE A 135 -7.16 -3.39 16.24
CA PHE A 135 -6.68 -2.27 17.04
C PHE A 135 -7.58 -1.06 16.77
N GLN A 136 -7.83 -0.25 17.80
CA GLN A 136 -8.73 0.89 17.71
C GLN A 136 -7.96 2.18 18.03
N LEU A 137 -8.15 3.18 17.19
CA LEU A 137 -7.69 4.54 17.46
C LEU A 137 -8.84 5.26 18.20
N SER A 138 -8.93 5.09 19.53
CA SER A 138 -9.93 5.77 20.37
C SER A 138 -9.45 7.14 20.84
#